data_AF-A0A497K2K4-F1
#
_entry.id   AF-A0A497K2K4-F1
#
_cell.length_a   1.000
_cell.length_b   1.000
_cell.length_c   1.000
_cell.angle_alpha   90.00
_cell.angle_beta   90.00
_cell.angle_gamma   90.00
#
_symmetry.space_group_name_H-M   'P 1'
#
loop_
_entity.id
_entity.type
_entity.pdbx_description
1 polymer ?
#
loop_
_entity_poly.entity_id
_entity_poly.type
_entity_poly.pdbx_seq_one_letter_code
_entity_poly.pdbx_strand_id
1 'polypeptide(L)'
;MISKQLIDEFIKALDEEIKALKEGKGGTIVKIFDGHFIRKESKFFIYSFKLENFITTIDDTPVEVKVDSSRYEGEIIQTRELEVIIGIKHDFGKLIPEAKLIIKLYFLYELLKKKFEAIRNGQLHVDFTLANLVFEGKTSNVPSSTTIPPLESHVNMPNQSQLEAIKKSQSLPLSFIWGPPGTGKTKTLARIVECFLKQGMRILVVAHSNAAVDEATEDIAEILKNTEYYTQGQIIRLGNYQKHTLETKYNFVIFEEIVEKLAETLKRKKEVLEECKNRVEQKLKPLTSVWEDIQKREALLGEVKQLINIQNSIEKEINGIRTQIAQWENDLDKLRIKLHKAKSSGILKRFFLGLNPEKIQQEINQLTVLLNDTQNKLHERKLKLQEIKYQRSVKEKDIDSLQQRTNSLLKNLGLSKERIEIEIQKLIAEKKRISDQIKEIQNELNKLPKHVLSKAKVICTTLTKNFLSTRISRYSF
;
A
#
# COMPACT_ATOMS: atom_id res chain seq x y z
N MET A 1 -43.28 -19.14 11.24
CA MET A 1 -42.40 -18.02 10.79
C MET A 1 -42.14 -17.13 11.98
N ILE A 2 -40.90 -16.73 12.25
CA ILE A 2 -40.57 -15.56 13.07
C ILE A 2 -41.31 -14.42 12.38
N SER A 3 -42.52 -14.16 12.87
CA SER A 3 -43.35 -13.08 12.39
C SER A 3 -42.53 -11.82 12.65
N LYS A 4 -42.66 -10.82 11.79
CA LYS A 4 -42.06 -9.49 12.04
C LYS A 4 -42.32 -9.01 13.49
N GLN A 5 -43.40 -9.49 14.13
CA GLN A 5 -43.73 -9.26 15.54
C GLN A 5 -42.63 -9.70 16.52
N LEU A 6 -42.03 -10.89 16.37
CA LEU A 6 -40.95 -11.33 17.29
C LEU A 6 -39.68 -10.49 17.13
N ILE A 7 -39.40 -9.98 15.92
CA ILE A 7 -38.25 -9.09 15.68
C ILE A 7 -38.45 -7.77 16.42
N ASP A 8 -39.65 -7.20 16.39
CA ASP A 8 -39.95 -5.97 17.13
C ASP A 8 -39.89 -6.21 18.66
N GLU A 9 -40.34 -7.36 19.15
CA GLU A 9 -40.18 -7.76 20.55
C GLU A 9 -38.69 -7.91 20.94
N PHE A 10 -37.86 -8.54 20.09
CA PHE A 10 -36.43 -8.65 20.34
C PHE A 10 -35.72 -7.29 20.33
N ILE A 11 -36.06 -6.40 19.39
CA ILE A 11 -35.51 -5.03 19.36
C ILE A 11 -35.89 -4.30 20.65
N LYS A 12 -37.15 -4.40 21.09
CA LYS A 12 -37.62 -3.76 22.32
C LYS A 12 -36.92 -4.32 23.55
N ALA A 13 -36.81 -5.64 23.68
CA ALA A 13 -36.12 -6.27 24.81
C ALA A 13 -34.62 -5.91 24.84
N LEU A 14 -33.97 -5.86 23.67
CA LEU A 14 -32.58 -5.40 23.56
C LEU A 14 -32.44 -3.93 23.94
N ASP A 15 -33.40 -3.07 23.58
CA ASP A 15 -33.39 -1.67 23.97
C ASP A 15 -33.54 -1.47 25.47
N GLU A 16 -34.44 -2.21 26.11
CA GLU A 16 -34.63 -2.20 27.56
C GLU A 16 -33.35 -2.66 28.27
N GLU A 17 -32.72 -3.74 27.81
CA GLU A 17 -31.45 -4.26 28.35
C GLU A 17 -30.29 -3.28 28.13
N ILE A 18 -30.13 -2.73 26.93
CA ILE A 18 -29.09 -1.73 26.62
C ILE A 18 -29.28 -0.48 27.49
N LYS A 19 -30.52 -0.03 27.67
CA LYS A 19 -30.85 1.13 28.51
C LYS A 19 -30.55 0.83 29.98
N ALA A 20 -30.96 -0.32 30.50
CA ALA A 20 -30.65 -0.74 31.87
C ALA A 20 -29.14 -0.83 32.10
N LEU A 21 -28.39 -1.41 31.15
CA LEU A 21 -26.93 -1.46 31.19
C LEU A 21 -26.34 -0.05 31.19
N LYS A 22 -26.83 0.87 30.34
CA LYS A 22 -26.34 2.27 30.24
C LYS A 22 -26.66 3.13 31.47
N GLU A 23 -27.87 3.02 32.00
CA GLU A 23 -28.36 3.77 33.17
C GLU A 23 -27.78 3.23 34.49
N GLY A 24 -27.38 1.96 34.51
CA GLY A 24 -26.51 1.41 35.56
C GLY A 24 -25.08 1.94 35.47
N LYS A 25 -24.09 1.17 35.95
CA LYS A 25 -22.67 1.42 35.69
C LYS A 25 -22.33 1.05 34.24
N GLY A 26 -22.92 1.76 33.26
CA GLY A 26 -22.94 1.47 31.82
C GLY A 26 -21.63 1.56 31.06
N GLY A 27 -20.62 0.96 31.64
CA GLY A 27 -19.22 1.15 31.40
C GLY A 27 -18.58 0.70 32.69
N THR A 28 -18.34 -0.60 32.84
CA THR A 28 -17.66 -1.08 34.04
C THR A 28 -16.22 -0.61 33.91
N ILE A 29 -15.92 0.53 34.54
CA ILE A 29 -14.55 0.98 34.74
C ILE A 29 -14.00 0.09 35.83
N VAL A 30 -13.25 -0.94 35.44
CA VAL A 30 -12.59 -1.84 36.37
C VAL A 30 -11.16 -1.39 36.53
N LYS A 31 -10.72 -1.19 37.77
CA LYS A 31 -9.30 -1.00 38.04
C LYS A 31 -8.60 -2.34 37.89
N ILE A 32 -7.51 -2.33 37.14
CA ILE A 32 -6.68 -3.49 36.87
C ILE A 32 -5.25 -3.15 37.27
N PHE A 33 -4.56 -4.08 37.89
CA PHE A 33 -3.25 -3.83 38.51
C PHE A 33 -2.24 -4.87 38.08
N ASP A 34 -0.96 -4.56 38.30
CA ASP A 34 0.14 -5.52 38.18
C ASP A 34 0.19 -6.19 36.80
N GLY A 35 0.05 -5.35 35.76
CA GLY A 35 -0.04 -5.74 34.37
C GLY A 35 1.27 -6.27 33.83
N HIS A 36 1.44 -7.58 33.73
CA HIS A 36 2.66 -8.21 33.23
C HIS A 36 2.56 -8.55 31.75
N PHE A 37 3.58 -8.18 30.98
CA PHE A 37 3.68 -8.59 29.58
C PHE A 37 3.85 -10.12 29.47
N ILE A 38 2.98 -10.77 28.71
CA ILE A 38 3.05 -12.20 28.42
C ILE A 38 3.77 -12.43 27.11
N ARG A 39 3.24 -11.87 26.01
CA ARG A 39 3.71 -12.11 24.64
C ARG A 39 3.19 -11.06 23.67
N LYS A 40 3.78 -11.01 22.47
CA LYS A 40 3.33 -10.18 21.36
C LYS A 40 2.65 -11.06 20.31
N GLU A 41 1.41 -10.72 19.94
CA GLU A 41 0.66 -11.40 18.88
C GLU A 41 0.26 -10.40 17.80
N SER A 42 0.80 -10.55 16.58
CA SER A 42 0.48 -9.76 15.38
C SER A 42 0.40 -8.23 15.59
N LYS A 43 -0.75 -7.73 16.10
CA LYS A 43 -1.10 -6.31 16.30
C LYS A 43 -1.33 -5.91 17.76
N PHE A 44 -1.27 -6.85 18.70
CA PHE A 44 -1.53 -6.63 20.11
C PHE A 44 -0.35 -7.09 20.97
N PHE A 45 -0.09 -6.35 22.04
CA PHE A 45 0.78 -6.72 23.15
C PHE A 45 -0.12 -7.26 24.25
N ILE A 46 0.12 -8.51 24.64
CA ILE A 46 -0.73 -9.24 25.58
C ILE A 46 -0.21 -9.04 26.98
N TYR A 47 -1.07 -8.50 27.85
CA TYR A 47 -0.79 -8.27 29.25
C TYR A 47 -1.74 -9.06 30.12
N SER A 48 -1.24 -9.63 31.21
CA SER A 48 -2.07 -10.18 32.28
C SER A 48 -2.18 -9.18 33.42
N PHE A 49 -3.40 -8.89 33.87
CA PHE A 49 -3.65 -8.00 34.99
C PHE A 49 -4.44 -8.70 36.09
N LYS A 50 -4.22 -8.29 37.33
CA LYS A 50 -5.01 -8.68 38.49
C LYS A 50 -6.25 -7.80 38.62
N LEU A 51 -7.33 -8.42 39.07
CA LEU A 51 -8.62 -7.81 39.33
C LEU A 51 -8.89 -7.74 40.84
N GLU A 52 -9.47 -6.63 41.29
CA GLU A 52 -10.01 -6.53 42.66
C GLU A 52 -11.31 -7.34 42.82
N ASN A 53 -12.11 -7.46 41.76
CA ASN A 53 -13.38 -8.16 41.76
C ASN A 53 -13.55 -8.96 40.46
N PHE A 54 -14.29 -10.07 40.55
CA PHE A 54 -14.69 -10.85 39.38
C PHE A 54 -15.43 -9.97 38.37
N ILE A 55 -15.09 -10.12 37.10
CA ILE A 55 -15.83 -9.52 35.99
C ILE A 55 -16.47 -10.64 35.17
N THR A 56 -17.76 -10.50 34.88
CA THR A 56 -18.44 -11.32 33.88
C THR A 56 -18.29 -10.67 32.50
N THR A 57 -17.23 -11.03 31.78
CA THR A 57 -16.97 -10.57 30.41
C THR A 57 -16.86 -11.72 29.42
N ILE A 58 -17.22 -11.45 28.17
CA ILE A 58 -17.09 -12.41 27.07
C ILE A 58 -15.70 -12.25 26.44
N ASP A 59 -15.06 -13.37 26.09
CA ASP A 59 -13.83 -13.36 25.32
C ASP A 59 -14.03 -12.63 23.96
N ASP A 60 -12.94 -12.04 23.46
CA ASP A 60 -12.86 -11.23 22.25
C ASP A 60 -13.72 -9.95 22.26
N THR A 61 -14.13 -9.49 23.45
CA THR A 61 -14.87 -8.22 23.61
C THR A 61 -13.92 -7.03 23.43
N PRO A 62 -14.22 -6.07 22.53
CA PRO A 62 -13.46 -4.83 22.41
C PRO A 62 -13.57 -3.96 23.68
N VAL A 63 -12.44 -3.45 24.12
CA VAL A 63 -12.32 -2.64 25.35
C VAL A 63 -11.42 -1.42 25.13
N GLU A 64 -11.58 -0.42 25.99
CA GLU A 64 -10.61 0.69 26.09
C GLU A 64 -9.80 0.51 27.38
N VAL A 65 -8.49 0.47 27.26
CA VAL A 65 -7.57 0.47 28.42
C VAL A 65 -7.06 1.89 28.60
N LYS A 66 -7.31 2.47 29.77
CA LYS A 66 -6.77 3.78 30.15
C LYS A 66 -5.55 3.58 31.04
N VAL A 67 -4.40 3.98 30.52
CA VAL A 67 -3.13 4.05 31.25
C VAL A 67 -2.81 5.54 31.42
N ASP A 68 -2.62 5.98 32.66
CA ASP A 68 -2.49 7.39 33.03
C ASP A 68 -3.64 8.27 32.50
N SER A 69 -3.35 9.18 31.56
CA SER A 69 -4.31 10.10 30.94
C SER A 69 -4.80 9.64 29.57
N SER A 70 -4.14 8.67 28.95
CA SER A 70 -4.37 8.25 27.57
C SER A 70 -5.24 7.00 27.50
N ARG A 71 -6.07 6.90 26.46
CA ARG A 71 -6.92 5.72 26.19
C ARG A 71 -6.38 4.96 25.00
N TYR A 72 -6.36 3.64 25.13
CA TYR A 72 -5.84 2.73 24.13
C TYR A 72 -6.88 1.67 23.82
N GLU A 73 -7.02 1.34 22.54
CA GLU A 73 -7.89 0.25 22.12
C GLU A 73 -7.26 -1.10 22.47
N GLY A 74 -8.08 -1.99 23.02
CA GLY A 74 -7.72 -3.36 23.31
C GLY A 74 -8.86 -4.35 23.12
N GLU A 75 -8.59 -5.61 23.40
CA GLU A 75 -9.53 -6.72 23.32
C GLU A 75 -9.30 -7.63 24.53
N ILE A 76 -10.37 -8.07 25.19
CA ILE A 76 -10.29 -9.09 26.24
C ILE A 76 -9.99 -10.41 25.55
N ILE A 77 -8.84 -11.01 25.86
CA ILE A 77 -8.43 -12.30 25.30
C ILE A 77 -9.00 -13.43 26.16
N GLN A 78 -8.91 -13.23 27.49
CA GLN A 78 -9.37 -14.19 28.47
C GLN A 78 -9.70 -13.49 29.79
N THR A 79 -10.74 -13.97 30.45
CA THR A 79 -11.00 -13.64 31.86
C THR A 79 -10.89 -14.93 32.70
N ARG A 80 -10.13 -14.90 33.79
CA ARG A 80 -9.99 -16.00 34.76
C ARG A 80 -10.24 -15.45 36.14
N GLU A 81 -11.33 -15.79 36.81
CA GLU A 81 -11.57 -15.43 38.22
C GLU A 81 -11.13 -13.99 38.62
N LEU A 82 -9.92 -13.82 39.16
CA LEU A 82 -9.31 -12.55 39.58
C LEU A 82 -8.16 -12.04 38.69
N GLU A 83 -8.09 -12.53 37.46
CA GLU A 83 -7.09 -12.21 36.45
C GLU A 83 -7.77 -11.95 35.10
N VAL A 84 -7.30 -10.94 34.37
CA VAL A 84 -7.77 -10.63 33.02
C VAL A 84 -6.58 -10.48 32.08
N ILE A 85 -6.66 -11.18 30.95
CA ILE A 85 -5.66 -11.10 29.89
C ILE A 85 -6.22 -10.21 28.78
N ILE A 86 -5.50 -9.13 28.49
CA ILE A 86 -5.92 -8.08 27.57
C ILE A 86 -4.85 -7.89 26.50
N GLY A 87 -5.27 -7.90 25.24
CA GLY A 87 -4.44 -7.48 24.12
C GLY A 87 -4.57 -5.98 23.90
N ILE A 88 -3.47 -5.22 23.96
CA ILE A 88 -3.46 -3.77 23.77
C ILE A 88 -2.64 -3.43 22.52
N LYS A 89 -3.11 -2.50 21.68
CA LYS A 89 -2.41 -2.14 20.43
C LYS A 89 -1.11 -1.33 20.64
N HIS A 90 -0.79 -0.98 21.87
CA HIS A 90 0.37 -0.17 22.24
C HIS A 90 1.31 -0.95 23.15
N ASP A 91 2.61 -0.70 23.00
CA ASP A 91 3.66 -1.33 23.81
C ASP A 91 3.93 -0.46 25.04
N PHE A 92 3.69 -1.00 26.23
CA PHE A 92 4.01 -0.36 27.51
C PHE A 92 5.25 -0.99 28.18
N GLY A 93 5.99 -1.84 27.47
CA GLY A 93 7.11 -2.58 28.04
C GLY A 93 6.65 -3.75 28.90
N LYS A 94 7.45 -4.07 29.94
CA LYS A 94 7.29 -5.31 30.72
C LYS A 94 6.18 -5.25 31.79
N LEU A 95 5.90 -4.06 32.34
CA LEU A 95 5.02 -3.91 33.49
C LEU A 95 4.16 -2.64 33.38
N ILE A 96 2.87 -2.78 33.66
CA ILE A 96 1.90 -1.69 33.81
C ILE A 96 1.39 -1.73 35.26
N PRO A 97 1.82 -0.80 36.15
CA PRO A 97 1.49 -0.87 37.57
C PRO A 97 -0.02 -0.81 37.86
N GLU A 98 -0.71 0.13 37.24
CA GLU A 98 -2.16 0.33 37.35
C GLU A 98 -2.72 0.78 35.99
N ALA A 99 -3.89 0.29 35.64
CA ALA A 99 -4.68 0.79 34.53
C ALA A 99 -6.18 0.72 34.85
N LYS A 100 -6.99 1.39 34.03
CA LYS A 100 -8.45 1.31 34.10
C LYS A 100 -8.99 0.68 32.83
N LEU A 101 -9.64 -0.47 32.98
CA LEU A 101 -10.34 -1.16 31.92
C LEU A 101 -11.74 -0.59 31.77
N ILE A 102 -12.09 -0.11 30.58
CA ILE A 102 -13.41 0.42 30.26
C ILE A 102 -14.11 -0.59 29.35
N ILE A 103 -15.10 -1.28 29.91
CA ILE A 103 -15.86 -2.32 29.21
C ILE A 103 -17.23 -1.78 28.81
N LYS A 104 -17.53 -1.78 27.51
CA LYS A 104 -18.87 -1.46 27.00
C LYS A 104 -19.73 -2.74 27.00
N LEU A 105 -20.31 -3.08 28.15
CA LEU A 105 -21.13 -4.28 28.32
C LEU A 105 -22.30 -4.38 27.33
N TYR A 106 -22.80 -3.24 26.84
CA TYR A 106 -23.92 -3.18 25.89
C TYR A 106 -23.51 -3.32 24.41
N PHE A 107 -22.21 -3.38 24.10
CA PHE A 107 -21.72 -3.30 22.71
C PHE A 107 -22.25 -4.43 21.82
N LEU A 108 -22.20 -5.67 22.31
CA LEU A 108 -22.69 -6.83 21.53
C LEU A 108 -24.22 -6.74 21.32
N TYR A 109 -24.96 -6.29 22.34
CA TYR A 109 -26.40 -6.07 22.25
C TYR A 109 -26.75 -4.96 21.24
N GLU A 110 -25.99 -3.85 21.21
CA GLU A 110 -26.17 -2.81 20.20
C GLU A 110 -25.94 -3.33 18.78
N LEU A 111 -24.93 -4.16 18.58
CA LEU A 111 -24.68 -4.77 17.27
C LEU A 111 -25.79 -5.77 16.89
N LEU A 112 -26.30 -6.55 17.85
CA LEU A 112 -27.41 -7.47 17.64
C LEU A 112 -28.69 -6.72 17.29
N LYS A 113 -29.01 -5.66 18.02
CA LYS A 113 -30.13 -4.76 17.73
C LYS A 113 -30.04 -4.20 16.32
N LYS A 114 -28.88 -3.65 15.93
CA LYS A 114 -28.66 -3.12 14.57
C LYS A 114 -28.93 -4.17 13.48
N LYS A 115 -28.56 -5.44 13.71
CA LYS A 115 -28.87 -6.51 12.76
C LYS A 115 -30.38 -6.76 12.66
N PHE A 116 -31.10 -6.84 13.78
CA PHE A 116 -32.55 -6.99 13.76
C PHE A 116 -33.26 -5.80 13.10
N GLU A 117 -32.80 -4.58 13.35
CA GLU A 117 -33.31 -3.37 12.68
C GLU A 117 -33.06 -3.40 11.17
N ALA A 118 -31.87 -3.84 10.73
CA ALA A 118 -31.57 -4.00 9.31
C ALA A 118 -32.49 -5.04 8.63
N ILE A 119 -32.82 -6.14 9.32
CA ILE A 119 -33.77 -7.14 8.82
C ILE A 119 -35.18 -6.56 8.77
N ARG A 120 -35.62 -5.86 9.82
CA ARG A 120 -36.92 -5.17 9.87
C ARG A 120 -37.08 -4.17 8.72
N ASN A 121 -36.04 -3.41 8.44
CA ASN A 121 -36.01 -2.38 7.40
C ASN A 121 -35.80 -2.96 5.98
N GLY A 122 -35.69 -4.29 5.83
CA GLY A 122 -35.48 -4.95 4.54
C GLY A 122 -34.08 -4.78 3.95
N GLN A 123 -33.10 -4.31 4.74
CA GLN A 123 -31.71 -4.13 4.32
C GLN A 123 -30.90 -5.43 4.39
N LEU A 124 -31.37 -6.41 5.17
CA LEU A 124 -30.74 -7.70 5.36
C LEU A 124 -31.79 -8.82 5.27
N HIS A 125 -31.58 -9.78 4.38
CA HIS A 125 -32.38 -10.99 4.31
C HIS A 125 -31.68 -12.12 5.07
N VAL A 126 -32.37 -12.70 6.05
CA VAL A 126 -31.89 -13.83 6.86
C VAL A 126 -32.90 -14.96 6.75
N ASP A 127 -32.39 -16.18 6.59
CA ASP A 127 -33.22 -17.38 6.67
C ASP A 127 -33.52 -17.71 8.13
N PHE A 128 -34.79 -17.59 8.51
CA PHE A 128 -35.27 -17.91 9.86
C PHE A 128 -35.76 -19.34 10.00
N THR A 129 -35.60 -20.21 9.00
CA THR A 129 -36.14 -21.59 9.01
C THR A 129 -35.72 -22.37 10.25
N LEU A 130 -34.42 -22.36 10.60
CA LEU A 130 -33.92 -23.05 11.80
C LEU A 130 -34.45 -22.41 13.09
N ALA A 131 -34.48 -21.08 13.17
CA ALA A 131 -34.98 -20.39 14.35
C ALA A 131 -36.49 -20.64 14.55
N ASN A 132 -37.27 -20.68 13.47
CA ASN A 132 -38.68 -21.08 13.49
C ASN A 132 -38.84 -22.49 14.02
N LEU A 133 -37.98 -23.42 13.61
CA LEU A 133 -38.02 -24.80 14.10
C LEU A 133 -37.81 -24.86 15.61
N VAL A 134 -36.91 -24.04 16.16
CA VAL A 134 -36.68 -23.91 17.61
C VAL A 134 -37.93 -23.39 18.33
N PHE A 135 -38.56 -22.32 17.82
CA PHE A 135 -39.71 -21.68 18.47
C PHE A 135 -41.03 -22.43 18.28
N GLU A 136 -41.23 -23.08 17.13
CA GLU A 136 -42.44 -23.85 16.83
C GLU A 136 -42.45 -25.20 17.54
N GLY A 137 -41.31 -25.68 18.04
CA GLY A 137 -41.20 -26.94 18.78
C GLY A 137 -41.58 -28.18 17.97
N LYS A 138 -41.68 -28.07 16.64
CA LYS A 138 -42.05 -29.19 15.77
C LYS A 138 -40.85 -30.09 15.55
N THR A 139 -40.99 -31.35 15.95
CA THR A 139 -39.97 -32.38 15.70
C THR A 139 -40.25 -33.08 14.37
N SER A 140 -39.26 -33.13 13.49
CA SER A 140 -39.30 -34.01 12.32
C SER A 140 -38.92 -35.44 12.76
N ASN A 141 -39.63 -36.44 12.22
CA ASN A 141 -39.23 -37.84 12.41
C ASN A 141 -37.87 -38.09 11.75
N VAL A 142 -36.96 -38.74 12.49
CA VAL A 142 -35.65 -39.14 11.98
C VAL A 142 -35.86 -40.17 10.86
N PRO A 143 -35.38 -39.93 9.63
CA PRO A 143 -35.39 -40.97 8.60
C PRO A 143 -34.59 -42.19 9.08
N SER A 144 -35.18 -43.38 8.98
CA SER A 144 -34.66 -44.64 9.55
C SER A 144 -33.32 -45.09 8.96
N SER A 145 -32.89 -44.54 7.82
CA SER A 145 -31.67 -44.93 7.12
C SER A 145 -30.78 -43.72 6.84
N THR A 146 -29.94 -43.36 7.80
CA THR A 146 -28.81 -42.46 7.54
C THR A 146 -27.51 -43.23 7.72
N THR A 147 -26.87 -43.52 6.60
CA THR A 147 -25.53 -44.10 6.57
C THR A 147 -24.53 -43.01 6.91
N ILE A 148 -23.76 -43.22 7.98
CA ILE A 148 -22.61 -42.38 8.29
C ILE A 148 -21.43 -42.81 7.40
N PRO A 149 -20.61 -41.88 6.92
CA PRO A 149 -19.38 -42.25 6.22
C PRO A 149 -18.44 -43.03 7.16
N PRO A 150 -17.51 -43.84 6.61
CA PRO A 150 -16.51 -44.53 7.41
C PRO A 150 -15.72 -43.54 8.26
N LEU A 151 -15.59 -43.82 9.56
CA LEU A 151 -14.88 -42.97 10.51
C LEU A 151 -13.38 -43.30 10.54
N GLU A 152 -12.53 -42.31 10.81
CA GLU A 152 -11.09 -42.48 11.01
C GLU A 152 -10.83 -43.40 12.20
N SER A 153 -10.08 -44.48 11.97
CA SER A 153 -9.89 -45.56 12.94
C SER A 153 -8.68 -45.38 13.86
N HIS A 154 -7.79 -44.42 13.59
CA HIS A 154 -6.60 -44.15 14.41
C HIS A 154 -6.89 -43.43 15.74
N VAL A 155 -8.15 -43.06 15.98
CA VAL A 155 -8.65 -42.51 17.25
C VAL A 155 -9.77 -43.40 17.77
N ASN A 156 -9.95 -43.44 19.09
CA ASN A 156 -11.02 -44.19 19.74
C ASN A 156 -12.37 -44.02 19.03
N MET A 157 -13.00 -45.16 18.75
CA MET A 157 -14.31 -45.20 18.12
C MET A 157 -15.39 -44.73 19.10
N PRO A 158 -16.44 -44.05 18.61
CA PRO A 158 -17.54 -43.61 19.46
C PRO A 158 -18.26 -44.82 20.08
N ASN A 159 -18.69 -44.69 21.33
CA ASN A 159 -19.58 -45.68 21.95
C ASN A 159 -20.99 -45.60 21.31
N GLN A 160 -21.88 -46.52 21.69
CA GLN A 160 -23.23 -46.60 21.11
C GLN A 160 -24.02 -45.28 21.23
N SER A 161 -24.00 -44.63 22.39
CA SER A 161 -24.72 -43.36 22.60
C SER A 161 -24.16 -42.20 21.75
N GLN A 162 -22.83 -42.15 21.58
CA GLN A 162 -22.17 -41.16 20.74
C GLN A 162 -22.45 -41.45 19.26
N LEU A 163 -22.46 -42.72 18.86
CA LEU A 163 -22.79 -43.14 17.50
C LEU A 163 -24.24 -42.77 17.13
N GLU A 164 -25.18 -42.94 18.04
CA GLU A 164 -26.56 -42.49 17.86
C GLU A 164 -26.68 -40.97 17.74
N ALA A 165 -25.95 -40.22 18.58
CA ALA A 165 -25.89 -38.77 18.47
C ALA A 165 -25.32 -38.32 17.12
N ILE A 166 -24.26 -38.96 16.64
CA ILE A 166 -23.68 -38.70 15.31
C ILE A 166 -24.72 -38.99 14.23
N LYS A 167 -25.36 -40.16 14.22
CA LYS A 167 -26.38 -40.53 13.23
C LYS A 167 -27.56 -39.55 13.20
N LYS A 168 -28.07 -39.14 14.37
CA LYS A 168 -29.16 -38.15 14.48
C LYS A 168 -28.75 -36.78 13.96
N SER A 169 -27.52 -36.34 14.25
CA SER A 169 -27.00 -35.05 13.76
C SER A 169 -26.94 -34.96 12.23
N GLN A 170 -26.70 -36.09 11.54
CA GLN A 170 -26.59 -36.13 10.08
C GLN A 170 -27.95 -36.12 9.37
N SER A 171 -29.02 -36.42 10.09
CA SER A 171 -30.35 -36.70 9.53
C SER A 171 -31.38 -35.65 9.89
N LEU A 172 -31.11 -34.84 10.91
CA LEU A 172 -32.00 -33.80 11.39
C LEU A 172 -31.42 -32.41 11.09
N PRO A 173 -32.25 -31.45 10.65
CA PRO A 173 -31.82 -30.06 10.47
C PRO A 173 -31.41 -29.37 11.78
N LEU A 174 -31.88 -29.87 12.91
CA LEU A 174 -31.56 -29.38 14.25
C LEU A 174 -31.40 -30.56 15.21
N SER A 175 -30.31 -30.57 15.96
CA SER A 175 -30.01 -31.60 16.96
C SER A 175 -29.48 -30.98 18.24
N PHE A 176 -30.06 -31.36 19.37
CA PHE A 176 -29.55 -31.00 20.70
C PHE A 176 -28.84 -32.22 21.29
N ILE A 177 -27.54 -32.10 21.54
CA ILE A 177 -26.73 -33.16 22.14
C ILE A 177 -26.41 -32.75 23.57
N TRP A 178 -26.87 -33.56 24.52
CA TRP A 178 -26.63 -33.34 25.94
C TRP A 178 -25.81 -34.50 26.52
N GLY A 179 -24.89 -34.17 27.43
CA GLY A 179 -24.03 -35.14 28.07
C GLY A 179 -23.39 -34.58 29.36
N PRO A 180 -23.34 -35.33 30.46
CA PRO A 180 -22.61 -34.96 31.67
C PRO A 180 -21.13 -34.61 31.41
N PRO A 181 -20.44 -33.97 32.36
CA PRO A 181 -18.99 -33.77 32.30
C PRO A 181 -18.26 -35.11 32.07
N GLY A 182 -17.22 -35.12 31.23
CA GLY A 182 -16.42 -36.32 30.96
C GLY A 182 -16.98 -37.32 29.94
N THR A 183 -18.21 -37.15 29.42
CA THR A 183 -18.80 -38.10 28.45
C THR A 183 -18.32 -37.95 27.00
N GLY A 184 -17.26 -37.18 26.77
CA GLY A 184 -16.65 -37.02 25.44
C GLY A 184 -17.49 -36.20 24.45
N LYS A 185 -18.23 -35.19 24.93
CA LYS A 185 -19.01 -34.26 24.09
C LYS A 185 -18.19 -33.66 22.95
N THR A 186 -17.00 -33.14 23.28
CA THR A 186 -16.08 -32.50 22.32
C THR A 186 -15.58 -33.51 21.27
N LYS A 187 -15.26 -34.74 21.69
CA LYS A 187 -14.92 -35.85 20.78
C LYS A 187 -16.08 -36.25 19.88
N THR A 188 -17.30 -36.25 20.41
CA THR A 188 -18.51 -36.54 19.61
C THR A 188 -18.76 -35.44 18.59
N LEU A 189 -18.59 -34.17 18.97
CA LEU A 189 -18.64 -33.03 18.05
C LEU A 189 -17.61 -33.19 16.93
N ALA A 190 -16.37 -33.55 17.25
CA ALA A 190 -15.31 -33.75 16.26
C ALA A 190 -15.64 -34.87 15.25
N ARG A 191 -16.30 -35.95 15.69
CA ARG A 191 -16.82 -37.01 14.79
C ARG A 191 -17.99 -36.54 13.93
N ILE A 192 -18.84 -35.66 14.44
CA ILE A 192 -19.92 -35.05 13.64
C ILE A 192 -19.31 -34.17 12.54
N VAL A 193 -18.30 -33.37 12.88
CA VAL A 193 -17.55 -32.55 11.93
C VAL A 193 -16.90 -33.42 10.86
N GLU A 194 -16.26 -34.53 11.24
CA GLU A 194 -15.69 -35.50 10.31
C GLU A 194 -16.74 -36.02 9.30
N CYS A 195 -17.92 -36.42 9.77
CA CYS A 195 -18.99 -36.92 8.91
C CYS A 195 -19.46 -35.87 7.89
N PHE A 196 -19.72 -34.64 8.34
CA PHE A 196 -20.16 -33.55 7.47
C PHE A 196 -19.07 -33.15 6.46
N LEU A 197 -17.79 -33.16 6.86
CA LEU A 197 -16.68 -32.92 5.94
C LEU A 197 -16.60 -33.98 4.84
N LYS A 198 -16.74 -35.26 5.20
CA LYS A 198 -16.75 -36.37 4.22
C LYS A 198 -17.94 -36.30 3.25
N GLN A 199 -19.01 -35.59 3.61
CA GLN A 199 -20.13 -35.26 2.73
C GLN A 199 -19.90 -33.98 1.89
N GLY A 200 -18.73 -33.35 2.01
CA GLY A 200 -18.34 -32.16 1.26
C GLY A 200 -18.85 -30.83 1.84
N MET A 201 -19.48 -30.84 3.02
CA MET A 201 -20.03 -29.64 3.66
C MET A 201 -18.95 -28.69 4.17
N ARG A 202 -19.32 -27.42 4.32
CA ARG A 202 -18.53 -26.42 5.05
C ARG A 202 -19.12 -26.28 6.45
N ILE A 203 -18.28 -26.07 7.44
CA ILE A 203 -18.67 -26.19 8.84
C ILE A 203 -18.15 -24.99 9.62
N LEU A 204 -19.05 -24.36 10.36
CA LEU A 204 -18.72 -23.31 11.33
C LEU A 204 -18.92 -23.87 12.74
N VAL A 205 -17.83 -23.99 13.49
CA VAL A 205 -17.83 -24.40 14.90
C VAL A 205 -17.67 -23.16 15.76
N VAL A 206 -18.64 -22.90 16.64
CA VAL A 206 -18.65 -21.72 17.51
C VAL A 206 -18.83 -22.09 18.97
N ALA A 207 -18.17 -21.34 19.84
CA ALA A 207 -18.37 -21.40 21.29
C ALA A 207 -18.26 -20.01 21.93
N HIS A 208 -18.62 -19.90 23.21
CA HIS A 208 -18.59 -18.63 23.95
C HIS A 208 -17.20 -18.19 24.42
N SER A 209 -16.26 -19.13 24.59
CA SER A 209 -14.91 -18.87 25.12
C SER A 209 -13.83 -19.43 24.22
N ASN A 210 -12.66 -18.80 24.19
CA ASN A 210 -11.51 -19.27 23.41
C ASN A 210 -11.07 -20.69 23.83
N ALA A 211 -11.08 -21.01 25.14
CA ALA A 211 -10.73 -22.33 25.65
C ALA A 211 -11.60 -23.47 25.07
N ALA A 212 -12.91 -23.26 25.00
CA ALA A 212 -13.84 -24.24 24.42
C ALA A 212 -13.65 -24.42 22.90
N VAL A 213 -13.35 -23.32 22.18
CA VAL A 213 -13.03 -23.40 20.74
C VAL A 213 -11.72 -24.17 20.54
N ASP A 214 -10.72 -23.93 21.37
CA ASP A 214 -9.42 -24.61 21.29
C ASP A 214 -9.57 -26.10 21.57
N GLU A 215 -10.34 -26.50 22.58
CA GLU A 215 -10.65 -27.91 22.88
C GLU A 215 -11.35 -28.59 21.70
N ALA A 216 -12.37 -27.96 21.11
CA ALA A 216 -13.04 -28.49 19.92
C ALA A 216 -12.08 -28.60 18.74
N THR A 217 -11.22 -27.59 18.54
CA THR A 217 -10.24 -27.58 17.44
C THR A 217 -9.21 -28.69 17.60
N GLU A 218 -8.72 -28.95 18.80
CA GLU A 218 -7.77 -30.04 19.07
C GLU A 218 -8.36 -31.41 18.79
N ASP A 219 -9.58 -31.68 19.26
CA ASP A 219 -10.25 -32.96 19.00
C ASP A 219 -10.53 -33.15 17.50
N ILE A 220 -10.94 -32.08 16.79
CA ILE A 220 -11.10 -32.10 15.32
C ILE A 220 -9.77 -32.37 14.63
N ALA A 221 -8.71 -31.66 15.02
CA ALA A 221 -7.38 -31.80 14.44
C ALA A 221 -6.79 -33.20 14.69
N GLU A 222 -6.94 -33.76 15.89
CA GLU A 222 -6.45 -35.10 16.22
C GLU A 222 -7.13 -36.19 15.39
N ILE A 223 -8.45 -36.08 15.19
CA ILE A 223 -9.22 -37.02 14.36
C ILE A 223 -8.81 -36.88 12.90
N LEU A 224 -8.61 -35.65 12.41
CA LEU A 224 -8.39 -35.38 10.99
C LEU A 224 -6.90 -35.28 10.58
N LYS A 225 -5.95 -35.43 11.50
CA LYS A 225 -4.51 -35.20 11.25
C LYS A 225 -3.92 -35.97 10.06
N ASN A 226 -4.47 -37.15 9.76
CA ASN A 226 -4.04 -38.02 8.66
C ASN A 226 -4.79 -37.76 7.35
N THR A 227 -5.69 -36.79 7.32
CA THR A 227 -6.54 -36.48 6.16
C THR A 227 -6.02 -35.26 5.40
N GLU A 228 -6.44 -35.12 4.14
CA GLU A 228 -6.13 -33.95 3.32
C GLU A 228 -6.69 -32.64 3.91
N TYR A 229 -7.80 -32.71 4.67
CA TYR A 229 -8.37 -31.54 5.33
C TYR A 229 -7.38 -30.88 6.30
N TYR A 230 -6.64 -31.69 7.05
CA TYR A 230 -5.61 -31.20 7.95
C TYR A 230 -4.36 -30.81 7.15
N THR A 231 -3.80 -31.66 6.29
CA THR A 231 -2.52 -31.36 5.61
C THR A 231 -2.59 -30.20 4.61
N GLN A 232 -3.79 -29.83 4.14
CA GLN A 232 -4.02 -28.68 3.27
C GLN A 232 -4.52 -27.42 4.03
N GLY A 233 -4.65 -27.48 5.36
CA GLY A 233 -4.93 -26.30 6.19
C GLY A 233 -6.36 -25.81 6.01
N GLN A 234 -7.28 -26.75 5.80
CA GLN A 234 -8.70 -26.47 5.59
C GLN A 234 -9.48 -26.41 6.91
N ILE A 235 -8.84 -26.77 8.02
CA ILE A 235 -9.37 -26.63 9.39
C ILE A 235 -8.73 -25.38 9.98
N ILE A 236 -9.52 -24.38 10.33
CA ILE A 236 -9.00 -23.07 10.73
C ILE A 236 -9.54 -22.66 12.09
N ARG A 237 -8.64 -22.44 13.05
CA ARG A 237 -8.88 -21.68 14.27
C ARG A 237 -8.71 -20.20 13.96
N LEU A 238 -9.80 -19.43 14.10
CA LEU A 238 -9.80 -17.99 13.90
C LEU A 238 -10.07 -17.25 15.22
N GLY A 239 -9.19 -16.31 15.55
CA GLY A 239 -9.24 -15.53 16.79
C GLY A 239 -8.12 -15.91 17.74
N ASN A 240 -8.11 -15.31 18.93
CA ASN A 240 -7.08 -15.57 19.93
C ASN A 240 -7.18 -17.03 20.41
N TYR A 241 -6.07 -17.68 20.71
CA TYR A 241 -6.07 -19.03 21.27
C TYR A 241 -5.21 -19.06 22.55
N GLN A 242 -5.46 -20.06 23.39
CA GLN A 242 -4.91 -20.19 24.74
C GLN A 242 -4.07 -21.45 24.90
N LYS A 243 -4.38 -22.52 24.16
CA LYS A 243 -3.70 -23.81 24.29
C LYS A 243 -2.43 -23.87 23.45
N HIS A 244 -1.28 -24.02 24.12
CA HIS A 244 0.03 -24.20 23.49
C HIS A 244 0.12 -25.48 22.65
N THR A 245 -0.70 -26.48 22.94
CA THR A 245 -0.81 -27.72 22.15
C THR A 245 -1.25 -27.48 20.71
N LEU A 246 -2.01 -26.40 20.44
CA LEU A 246 -2.31 -25.97 19.08
C LEU A 246 -1.06 -25.52 18.33
N GLU A 247 -0.13 -24.81 18.98
CA GLU A 247 1.13 -24.35 18.35
C GLU A 247 2.13 -25.50 18.14
N THR A 248 2.24 -26.43 19.11
CA THR A 248 3.28 -27.47 19.05
C THR A 248 2.87 -28.68 18.25
N LYS A 249 1.63 -29.14 18.42
CA LYS A 249 1.15 -30.40 17.85
C LYS A 249 0.25 -30.18 16.64
N TYR A 250 -0.51 -29.08 16.62
CA TYR A 250 -1.53 -28.82 15.59
C TYR A 250 -1.34 -27.51 14.82
N ASN A 251 -0.10 -27.09 14.57
CA ASN A 251 0.22 -25.78 13.98
C ASN A 251 -0.47 -25.47 12.64
N PHE A 252 -0.93 -26.50 11.92
CA PHE A 252 -1.62 -26.34 10.65
C PHE A 252 -3.11 -26.04 10.76
N VAL A 253 -3.58 -25.66 11.95
CA VAL A 253 -4.95 -25.14 12.17
C VAL A 253 -5.00 -23.65 12.48
N ILE A 254 -3.88 -23.02 12.87
CA ILE A 254 -3.88 -21.61 13.27
C ILE A 254 -3.88 -20.73 12.02
N PHE A 255 -4.89 -19.86 11.89
CA PHE A 255 -5.09 -19.06 10.68
C PHE A 255 -3.85 -18.23 10.32
N GLU A 256 -3.29 -17.51 11.30
CA GLU A 256 -2.12 -16.66 11.12
C GLU A 256 -0.89 -17.46 10.69
N GLU A 257 -0.67 -18.65 11.25
CA GLU A 257 0.47 -19.50 10.91
C GLU A 257 0.35 -20.10 9.51
N ILE A 258 -0.85 -20.53 9.10
CA ILE A 258 -1.13 -21.02 7.75
C ILE A 258 -0.84 -19.90 6.74
N VAL A 259 -1.33 -18.68 7.01
CA VAL A 259 -1.09 -17.51 6.15
C VAL A 259 0.40 -17.18 6.09
N GLU A 260 1.10 -17.16 7.22
CA GLU A 260 2.52 -16.81 7.28
C GLU A 260 3.38 -17.84 6.53
N LYS A 261 3.11 -19.14 6.70
CA LYS A 261 3.83 -20.21 6.00
C LYS A 261 3.62 -20.16 4.48
N LEU A 262 2.40 -19.87 4.02
CA LEU A 262 2.12 -19.66 2.60
C LEU A 262 2.75 -18.35 2.09
N ALA A 263 2.78 -17.31 2.93
CA ALA A 263 3.39 -16.02 2.60
C ALA A 263 4.91 -16.11 2.52
N GLU A 264 5.57 -16.97 3.29
CA GLU A 264 7.02 -17.10 3.35
C GLU A 264 7.65 -17.34 1.98
N THR A 265 7.06 -18.25 1.18
CA THR A 265 7.55 -18.55 -0.17
C THR A 265 7.45 -17.32 -1.09
N LEU A 266 6.37 -16.55 -0.96
CA LEU A 266 6.16 -15.32 -1.72
C LEU A 266 7.08 -14.19 -1.24
N LYS A 267 7.30 -14.06 0.07
CA LYS A 267 8.24 -13.09 0.68
C LYS A 267 9.66 -13.34 0.21
N ARG A 268 10.14 -14.59 0.24
CA ARG A 268 11.47 -14.96 -0.28
C ARG A 268 11.62 -14.63 -1.76
N LYS A 269 10.61 -14.94 -2.60
CA LYS A 269 10.62 -14.56 -4.02
C LYS A 269 10.68 -13.04 -4.21
N LYS A 270 9.94 -12.28 -3.40
CA LYS A 270 9.94 -10.83 -3.43
C LYS A 270 11.32 -10.25 -3.05
N GLU A 271 11.95 -10.77 -2.01
CA GLU A 271 13.29 -10.34 -1.57
C GLU A 271 14.33 -10.51 -2.67
N VAL A 272 14.34 -11.67 -3.34
CA VAL A 272 15.23 -11.93 -4.49
C VAL A 272 14.99 -10.93 -5.64
N LEU A 273 13.72 -10.63 -5.95
CA LEU A 273 13.38 -9.66 -6.99
C LEU A 273 13.77 -8.22 -6.60
N GLU A 274 13.63 -7.84 -5.34
CA GLU A 274 14.08 -6.53 -4.83
C GLU A 274 15.60 -6.40 -4.93
N GLU A 275 16.35 -7.46 -4.62
CA GLU A 275 17.80 -7.48 -4.81
C GLU A 275 18.18 -7.34 -6.30
N CYS A 276 17.50 -8.08 -7.19
CA CYS A 276 17.69 -7.95 -8.63
C CYS A 276 17.39 -6.54 -9.13
N LYS A 277 16.29 -5.92 -8.66
CA LYS A 277 15.94 -4.53 -8.99
C LYS A 277 17.03 -3.56 -8.57
N ASN A 278 17.58 -3.72 -7.36
CA ASN A 278 18.66 -2.88 -6.86
C ASN A 278 19.94 -3.03 -7.70
N ARG A 279 20.29 -4.25 -8.11
CA ARG A 279 21.43 -4.50 -9.01
C ARG A 279 21.25 -3.82 -10.38
N VAL A 280 20.05 -3.89 -10.96
CA VAL A 280 19.73 -3.20 -12.22
C VAL A 280 19.83 -1.68 -12.05
N GLU A 281 19.32 -1.14 -10.94
CA GLU A 281 19.37 0.30 -10.65
C GLU A 281 20.80 0.82 -10.44
N GLN A 282 21.66 0.04 -9.78
CA GLN A 282 23.09 0.34 -9.65
C GLN A 282 23.79 0.40 -11.01
N LYS A 283 23.42 -0.48 -11.97
CA LYS A 283 23.95 -0.44 -13.34
C LYS A 283 23.39 0.73 -14.15
N LEU A 284 22.12 1.08 -13.94
CA LEU A 284 21.44 2.14 -14.68
C LEU A 284 21.96 3.55 -14.32
N LYS A 285 22.28 3.79 -13.05
CA LYS A 285 22.73 5.09 -12.54
C LYS A 285 23.92 5.69 -13.30
N PRO A 286 25.06 4.99 -13.48
CA PRO A 286 26.18 5.54 -14.26
C PRO A 286 25.81 5.73 -15.72
N LEU A 287 25.09 4.78 -16.35
CA LEU A 287 24.71 4.89 -17.76
C LEU A 287 23.82 6.11 -18.03
N THR A 288 22.85 6.37 -17.15
CA THR A 288 21.94 7.51 -17.28
C THR A 288 22.69 8.83 -17.15
N SER A 289 23.67 8.93 -16.24
CA SER A 289 24.51 10.12 -16.10
C SER A 289 25.34 10.42 -17.36
N VAL A 290 25.88 9.37 -18.00
CA VAL A 290 26.62 9.51 -19.27
C VAL A 290 25.69 9.95 -20.40
N TRP A 291 24.47 9.40 -20.43
CA TRP A 291 23.46 9.78 -21.41
C TRP A 291 23.04 11.26 -21.29
N GLU A 292 22.84 11.75 -20.06
CA GLU A 292 22.56 13.17 -19.81
C GLU A 292 23.70 14.08 -20.28
N ASP A 293 24.96 13.70 -20.04
CA ASP A 293 26.13 14.45 -20.51
C ASP A 293 26.20 14.47 -22.05
N ILE A 294 25.88 13.36 -22.71
CA ILE A 294 25.77 13.28 -24.18
C ILE A 294 24.70 14.24 -24.71
N GLN A 295 23.50 14.22 -24.11
CA GLN A 295 22.37 15.07 -24.52
C GLN A 295 22.69 16.56 -24.33
N LYS A 296 23.31 16.93 -23.20
CA LYS A 296 23.78 18.31 -22.95
C LYS A 296 24.80 18.76 -24.00
N ARG A 297 25.73 17.89 -24.37
CA ARG A 297 26.73 18.19 -25.41
C ARG A 297 26.07 18.45 -26.76
N GLU A 298 25.10 17.63 -27.15
CA GLU A 298 24.38 17.81 -28.42
C GLU A 298 23.59 19.13 -28.45
N ALA A 299 22.96 19.52 -27.35
CA ALA A 299 22.31 20.83 -27.23
C ALA A 299 23.31 21.99 -27.39
N LEU A 300 24.45 21.95 -26.69
CA LEU A 300 25.49 22.97 -26.80
C LEU A 300 26.09 23.07 -28.22
N LEU A 301 26.28 21.93 -28.90
CA LEU A 301 26.72 21.92 -30.29
C LEU A 301 25.71 22.61 -31.22
N GLY A 302 24.41 22.46 -30.96
CA GLY A 302 23.35 23.18 -31.67
C GLY A 302 23.44 24.70 -31.46
N GLU A 303 23.64 25.14 -30.23
CA GLU A 303 23.80 26.57 -29.88
C GLU A 303 25.07 27.17 -30.50
N VAL A 304 26.20 26.46 -30.46
CA VAL A 304 27.45 26.93 -31.09
C VAL A 304 27.26 27.10 -32.61
N LYS A 305 26.56 26.20 -33.28
CA LYS A 305 26.23 26.36 -34.71
C LYS A 305 25.41 27.63 -34.98
N GLN A 306 24.45 27.94 -34.11
CA GLN A 306 23.66 29.19 -34.22
C GLN A 306 24.55 30.42 -34.04
N LEU A 307 25.44 30.41 -33.03
CA LEU A 307 26.38 31.51 -32.79
C LEU A 307 27.34 31.71 -33.97
N ILE A 308 27.82 30.63 -34.60
CA ILE A 308 28.66 30.70 -35.81
C ILE A 308 27.91 31.38 -36.96
N ASN A 309 26.63 31.04 -37.17
CA ASN A 309 25.82 31.67 -38.21
C ASN A 309 25.63 33.18 -37.96
N ILE A 310 25.36 33.56 -36.71
CA ILE A 310 25.23 34.98 -36.33
C ILE A 310 26.57 35.70 -36.50
N GLN A 311 27.67 35.08 -36.06
CA GLN A 311 29.02 35.62 -36.22
C GLN A 311 29.31 35.92 -37.70
N ASN A 312 29.04 34.96 -38.59
CA ASN A 312 29.24 35.11 -40.03
C ASN A 312 28.36 36.22 -40.62
N SER A 313 27.12 36.39 -40.14
CA SER A 313 26.23 37.48 -40.58
C SER A 313 26.79 38.84 -40.18
N ILE A 314 27.24 38.99 -38.93
CA ILE A 314 27.81 40.24 -38.43
C ILE A 314 29.14 40.56 -39.12
N GLU A 315 29.99 39.56 -39.39
CA GLU A 315 31.24 39.77 -40.14
C GLU A 315 30.97 40.26 -41.57
N LYS A 316 29.92 39.75 -42.23
CA LYS A 316 29.46 40.28 -43.53
C LYS A 316 28.98 41.73 -43.42
N GLU A 317 28.16 42.06 -42.42
CA GLU A 317 27.70 43.44 -42.17
C GLU A 317 28.87 44.39 -41.92
N ILE A 318 29.84 43.99 -41.08
CA ILE A 318 31.05 44.77 -40.79
C ILE A 318 31.84 45.04 -42.06
N ASN A 319 32.01 44.04 -42.93
CA ASN A 319 32.71 44.23 -44.20
C ASN A 319 31.96 45.17 -45.14
N GLY A 320 30.63 45.10 -45.21
CA GLY A 320 29.80 46.04 -45.97
C GLY A 320 29.86 47.48 -45.44
N ILE A 321 29.86 47.65 -44.12
CA ILE A 321 30.02 48.96 -43.47
C ILE A 321 31.42 49.53 -43.74
N ARG A 322 32.47 48.70 -43.67
CA ARG A 322 33.84 49.12 -43.98
C ARG A 322 33.99 49.61 -45.42
N THR A 323 33.39 48.93 -46.39
CA THR A 323 33.43 49.40 -47.79
C THR A 323 32.67 50.70 -47.98
N GLN A 324 31.54 50.91 -47.29
CA GLN A 324 30.83 52.20 -47.30
C GLN A 324 31.66 53.34 -46.68
N ILE A 325 32.31 53.09 -45.55
CA ILE A 325 33.22 54.07 -44.91
C ILE A 325 34.34 54.44 -45.88
N ALA A 326 34.99 53.46 -46.51
CA ALA A 326 36.06 53.71 -47.47
C ALA A 326 35.59 54.51 -48.70
N GLN A 327 34.36 54.27 -49.17
CA GLN A 327 33.75 55.07 -50.25
C GLN A 327 33.52 56.52 -49.82
N TRP A 328 32.93 56.72 -48.64
CA TRP A 328 32.68 58.05 -48.11
C TRP A 328 33.96 58.81 -47.82
N GLU A 329 34.98 58.19 -47.26
CA GLU A 329 36.32 58.80 -47.07
C GLU A 329 36.90 59.29 -48.40
N ASN A 330 36.83 58.46 -49.45
CA ASN A 330 37.28 58.85 -50.79
C ASN A 330 36.47 60.03 -51.36
N ASP A 331 35.15 60.02 -51.22
CA ASP A 331 34.30 61.11 -51.70
C ASP A 331 34.48 62.40 -50.91
N LEU A 332 34.73 62.31 -49.61
CA LEU A 332 35.07 63.44 -48.73
C LEU A 332 36.41 64.06 -49.14
N ASP A 333 37.41 63.24 -49.49
CA ASP A 333 38.69 63.71 -50.03
C ASP A 333 38.52 64.41 -51.39
N LYS A 334 37.72 63.86 -52.31
CA LYS A 334 37.40 64.52 -53.58
C LYS A 334 36.71 65.87 -53.35
N LEU A 335 35.75 65.94 -52.42
CA LEU A 335 35.04 67.19 -52.07
C LEU A 335 35.98 68.21 -51.42
N ARG A 336 36.90 67.80 -50.55
CA ARG A 336 37.94 68.66 -49.98
C ARG A 336 38.87 69.24 -51.04
N ILE A 337 39.30 68.43 -52.00
CA ILE A 337 40.10 68.89 -53.16
C ILE A 337 39.31 69.90 -53.99
N LYS A 338 38.03 69.64 -54.26
CA LYS A 338 37.14 70.59 -54.97
C LYS A 338 36.96 71.90 -54.20
N LEU A 339 36.77 71.83 -52.88
CA LEU A 339 36.64 73.00 -52.02
C LEU A 339 37.92 73.85 -52.03
N HIS A 340 39.10 73.22 -51.97
CA HIS A 340 40.38 73.90 -52.07
C HIS A 340 40.52 74.64 -53.42
N LYS A 341 40.20 73.97 -54.53
CA LYS A 341 40.18 74.57 -55.88
C LYS A 341 39.17 75.72 -55.99
N ALA A 342 38.01 75.60 -55.34
CA ALA A 342 37.00 76.65 -55.30
C ALA A 342 37.49 77.87 -54.51
N LYS A 343 38.11 77.68 -53.33
CA LYS A 343 38.66 78.76 -52.48
C LYS A 343 39.82 79.49 -53.15
N SER A 344 40.69 78.80 -53.89
CA SER A 344 41.86 79.38 -54.58
C SER A 344 41.56 80.03 -55.94
N SER A 345 40.32 80.01 -56.42
CA SER A 345 39.91 80.55 -57.73
C SER A 345 39.10 81.86 -57.59
N GLY A 346 39.33 82.85 -58.46
CA GLY A 346 38.61 84.13 -58.48
C GLY A 346 37.13 84.03 -58.91
N ILE A 347 36.34 85.06 -58.62
CA ILE A 347 34.86 85.08 -58.72
C ILE A 347 34.33 84.65 -60.10
N LEU A 348 34.91 85.15 -61.20
CA LEU A 348 34.55 84.80 -62.58
C LEU A 348 34.82 83.31 -62.91
N LYS A 349 35.86 82.71 -62.32
CA LYS A 349 36.27 81.31 -62.56
C LYS A 349 35.42 80.32 -61.75
N ARG A 350 34.89 80.74 -60.59
CA ARG A 350 33.94 79.94 -59.79
C ARG A 350 32.58 79.78 -60.49
N PHE A 351 32.11 80.82 -61.17
CA PHE A 351 30.83 80.84 -61.87
C PHE A 351 30.82 79.95 -63.12
N PHE A 352 31.87 80.00 -63.95
CA PHE A 352 32.01 79.15 -65.15
C PHE A 352 32.20 77.65 -64.86
N LEU A 353 32.71 77.29 -63.68
CA LEU A 353 32.95 75.89 -63.26
C LEU A 353 31.84 75.32 -62.36
N GLY A 354 30.80 76.10 -62.04
CA GLY A 354 29.71 75.66 -61.16
C GLY A 354 30.14 75.37 -59.72
N LEU A 355 31.22 76.00 -59.23
CA LEU A 355 31.83 75.73 -57.93
C LEU A 355 31.32 76.73 -56.87
N ASN A 356 30.29 76.35 -56.10
CA ASN A 356 29.82 77.11 -54.94
C ASN A 356 30.50 76.61 -53.65
N PRO A 357 31.41 77.40 -53.02
CA PRO A 357 32.15 76.98 -51.83
C PRO A 357 31.27 76.67 -50.62
N GLU A 358 30.18 77.41 -50.41
CA GLU A 358 29.26 77.20 -49.28
C GLU A 358 28.49 75.89 -49.43
N LYS A 359 28.02 75.61 -50.65
CA LYS A 359 27.32 74.36 -50.97
C LYS A 359 28.23 73.14 -50.82
N ILE A 360 29.47 73.23 -51.32
CA ILE A 360 30.48 72.16 -51.16
C ILE A 360 30.83 71.97 -49.67
N GLN A 361 30.91 73.05 -48.89
CA GLN A 361 31.14 72.96 -47.44
C GLN A 361 29.97 72.31 -46.70
N GLN A 362 28.71 72.60 -47.08
CA GLN A 362 27.53 71.92 -46.54
C GLN A 362 27.52 70.42 -46.89
N GLU A 363 27.85 70.06 -48.13
CA GLU A 363 27.99 68.66 -48.55
C GLU A 363 29.08 67.94 -47.75
N ILE A 364 30.24 68.57 -47.53
CA ILE A 364 31.30 68.03 -46.67
C ILE A 364 30.81 67.81 -45.24
N ASN A 365 30.08 68.77 -44.66
CA ASN A 365 29.55 68.65 -43.30
C ASN A 365 28.54 67.51 -43.20
N GLN A 366 27.63 67.37 -44.17
CA GLN A 366 26.65 66.29 -44.22
C GLN A 366 27.33 64.91 -44.35
N LEU A 367 28.31 64.79 -45.25
CA LEU A 367 29.07 63.55 -45.45
C LEU A 367 29.91 63.19 -44.23
N THR A 368 30.43 64.19 -43.50
CA THR A 368 31.17 63.99 -42.24
C THR A 368 30.27 63.46 -41.13
N VAL A 369 29.04 63.98 -41.00
CA VAL A 369 28.05 63.46 -40.05
C VAL A 369 27.68 62.01 -40.38
N LEU A 370 27.41 61.72 -41.66
CA LEU A 370 27.14 60.36 -42.12
C LEU A 370 28.32 59.43 -41.80
N LEU A 371 29.56 59.84 -42.12
CA LEU A 371 30.77 59.07 -41.84
C LEU A 371 30.88 58.72 -40.34
N ASN A 372 30.71 59.70 -39.45
CA ASN A 372 30.75 59.48 -38.01
C ASN A 372 29.64 58.51 -37.55
N ASP A 373 28.41 58.65 -38.05
CA ASP A 373 27.31 57.74 -37.73
C ASP A 373 27.62 56.29 -38.16
N THR A 374 28.17 56.10 -39.35
CA THR A 374 28.52 54.76 -39.85
C THR A 374 29.77 54.18 -39.17
N GLN A 375 30.72 55.02 -38.76
CA GLN A 375 31.84 54.61 -37.90
C GLN A 375 31.34 54.15 -36.51
N ASN A 376 30.34 54.82 -35.94
CA ASN A 376 29.69 54.38 -34.70
C ASN A 376 28.97 53.03 -34.89
N LYS A 377 28.23 52.86 -35.98
CA LYS A 377 27.61 51.57 -36.34
C LYS A 377 28.64 50.46 -36.50
N LEU A 378 29.78 50.74 -37.12
CA LEU A 378 30.90 49.79 -37.23
C LEU A 378 31.42 49.39 -35.85
N HIS A 379 31.61 50.36 -34.95
CA HIS A 379 32.07 50.11 -33.60
C HIS A 379 31.08 49.23 -32.81
N GLU A 380 29.78 49.56 -32.86
CA GLU A 380 28.73 48.78 -32.20
C GLU A 380 28.67 47.33 -32.71
N ARG A 381 28.79 47.12 -34.02
CA ARG A 381 28.82 45.78 -34.62
C ARG A 381 30.08 45.00 -34.23
N LYS A 382 31.24 45.66 -34.13
CA LYS A 382 32.48 45.03 -33.63
C LYS A 382 32.37 44.59 -32.17
N LEU A 383 31.75 45.40 -31.31
CA LEU A 383 31.49 45.02 -29.91
C LEU A 383 30.58 43.79 -29.84
N LYS A 384 29.48 43.78 -30.60
CA LYS A 384 28.59 42.61 -30.71
C LYS A 384 29.32 41.36 -31.22
N LEU A 385 30.23 41.52 -32.18
CA LEU A 385 31.05 40.42 -32.68
C LEU A 385 31.98 39.85 -31.60
N GLN A 386 32.60 40.70 -30.79
CA GLN A 386 33.45 40.28 -29.67
C GLN A 386 32.65 39.51 -28.62
N GLU A 387 31.47 40.00 -28.25
CA GLU A 387 30.58 39.33 -27.30
C GLU A 387 30.19 37.93 -27.78
N ILE A 388 29.79 37.78 -29.04
CA ILE A 388 29.43 36.47 -29.61
C ILE A 388 30.65 35.53 -29.66
N LYS A 389 31.83 36.03 -30.02
CA LYS A 389 33.08 35.24 -29.99
C LYS A 389 33.40 34.75 -28.59
N TYR A 390 33.19 35.59 -27.57
CA TYR A 390 33.38 35.22 -26.18
C TYR A 390 32.38 34.13 -25.75
N GLN A 391 31.08 34.34 -25.98
CA GLN A 391 30.03 33.35 -25.66
C GLN A 391 30.28 32.00 -26.33
N ARG A 392 30.69 32.03 -27.61
CA ARG A 392 31.06 30.84 -28.35
C ARG A 392 32.25 30.13 -27.70
N SER A 393 33.32 30.85 -27.36
CA SER A 393 34.52 30.27 -26.75
C SER A 393 34.23 29.61 -25.40
N VAL A 394 33.35 30.19 -24.58
CA VAL A 394 32.92 29.59 -23.31
C VAL A 394 32.21 28.26 -23.57
N LYS A 395 31.22 28.24 -24.48
CA LYS A 395 30.48 27.01 -24.81
C LYS A 395 31.36 25.93 -25.45
N GLU A 396 32.35 26.30 -26.26
CA GLU A 396 33.32 25.35 -26.83
C GLU A 396 34.16 24.68 -25.73
N LYS A 397 34.61 25.43 -24.71
CA LYS A 397 35.31 24.87 -23.55
C LYS A 397 34.43 23.90 -22.75
N ASP A 398 33.15 24.24 -22.56
CA ASP A 398 32.20 23.37 -21.87
C ASP A 398 32.00 22.05 -22.64
N ILE A 399 31.87 22.11 -23.97
CA ILE A 399 31.77 20.92 -24.84
C ILE A 399 33.01 20.03 -24.69
N ASP A 400 34.22 20.61 -24.70
CA ASP A 400 35.46 19.85 -24.55
C ASP A 400 35.54 19.17 -23.18
N SER A 401 35.16 19.87 -22.11
CA SER A 401 35.13 19.30 -20.75
C SER A 401 34.16 18.13 -20.63
N LEU A 402 32.96 18.26 -21.21
CA LEU A 402 31.94 17.21 -21.25
C LEU A 402 32.42 16.03 -22.09
N GLN A 403 33.13 16.27 -23.18
CA GLN A 403 33.67 15.23 -24.05
C GLN A 403 34.77 14.42 -23.35
N GLN A 404 35.68 15.06 -22.63
CA GLN A 404 36.71 14.36 -21.85
C GLN A 404 36.08 13.49 -20.76
N ARG A 405 35.11 14.05 -20.02
CA ARG A 405 34.37 13.31 -18.98
C ARG A 405 33.63 12.11 -19.58
N THR A 406 32.86 12.32 -20.65
CA THR A 406 32.11 11.27 -21.35
C THR A 406 33.03 10.14 -21.83
N ASN A 407 34.16 10.47 -22.46
CA ASN A 407 35.12 9.49 -22.95
C ASN A 407 35.75 8.67 -21.81
N SER A 408 36.08 9.31 -20.69
CA SER A 408 36.64 8.62 -19.52
C SER A 408 35.65 7.61 -18.93
N LEU A 409 34.37 8.01 -18.81
CA LEU A 409 33.31 7.14 -18.29
C LEU A 409 32.98 6.01 -19.26
N LEU A 410 32.95 6.28 -20.57
CA LEU A 410 32.74 5.27 -21.60
C LEU A 410 33.84 4.21 -21.60
N LYS A 411 35.11 4.62 -21.44
CA LYS A 411 36.24 3.70 -21.35
C LYS A 411 36.14 2.81 -20.12
N ASN A 412 35.73 3.36 -18.97
CA ASN A 412 35.52 2.59 -17.74
C ASN A 412 34.35 1.59 -17.86
N LEU A 413 33.35 1.89 -18.68
CA LEU A 413 32.17 1.04 -18.90
C LEU A 413 32.33 0.06 -20.07
N GLY A 414 33.35 0.22 -20.92
CA GLY A 414 33.59 -0.65 -22.09
C GLY A 414 32.52 -0.56 -23.18
N LEU A 415 31.76 0.54 -23.24
CA LEU A 415 30.61 0.71 -24.14
C LEU A 415 30.86 1.81 -25.19
N SER A 416 30.26 1.65 -26.37
CA SER A 416 30.21 2.69 -27.40
C SER A 416 28.98 3.59 -27.22
N LYS A 417 29.05 4.83 -27.70
CA LYS A 417 27.97 5.83 -27.60
C LYS A 417 26.61 5.30 -28.07
N GLU A 418 26.58 4.59 -29.19
CA GLU A 418 25.36 4.02 -29.81
C GLU A 418 24.76 2.87 -28.99
N ARG A 419 25.58 2.14 -28.22
CA ARG A 419 25.12 1.01 -27.41
C ARG A 419 24.56 1.44 -26.05
N ILE A 420 24.92 2.63 -25.56
CA ILE A 420 24.42 3.13 -24.27
C ILE A 420 22.90 3.25 -24.28
N GLU A 421 22.34 3.84 -25.34
CA GLU A 421 20.88 4.05 -25.42
C GLU A 421 20.13 2.72 -25.37
N ILE A 422 20.58 1.75 -26.17
CA ILE A 422 20.01 0.40 -26.24
C ILE A 422 20.12 -0.28 -24.87
N GLU A 423 21.27 -0.21 -24.21
CA GLU A 423 21.48 -0.84 -22.91
C GLU A 423 20.64 -0.16 -21.81
N ILE A 424 20.52 1.16 -21.82
CA ILE A 424 19.62 1.90 -20.92
C ILE A 424 18.17 1.46 -21.14
N GLN A 425 17.69 1.42 -22.38
CA GLN A 425 16.32 1.00 -22.69
C GLN A 425 16.06 -0.43 -22.23
N LYS A 426 17.02 -1.34 -22.44
CA LYS A 426 16.96 -2.73 -21.98
C LYS A 426 16.88 -2.84 -20.46
N LEU A 427 17.75 -2.13 -19.72
CA LEU A 427 17.76 -2.13 -18.26
C LEU A 427 16.50 -1.46 -17.68
N ILE A 428 15.97 -0.42 -18.31
CA ILE A 428 14.69 0.20 -17.93
C ILE A 428 13.54 -0.81 -18.11
N ALA A 429 13.50 -1.53 -19.23
CA ALA A 429 12.50 -2.56 -19.48
C ALA A 429 12.61 -3.71 -18.47
N GLU A 430 13.82 -4.15 -18.15
CA GLU A 430 14.08 -5.17 -17.12
C GLU A 430 13.64 -4.70 -15.74
N LYS A 431 14.02 -3.47 -15.33
CA LYS A 431 13.58 -2.85 -14.07
C LYS A 431 12.07 -2.78 -13.97
N LYS A 432 11.39 -2.40 -15.06
CA LYS A 432 9.93 -2.35 -15.14
C LYS A 432 9.31 -3.73 -14.94
N ARG A 433 9.81 -4.75 -15.66
CA ARG A 433 9.34 -6.13 -15.52
C ARG A 433 9.48 -6.66 -14.10
N ILE A 434 10.63 -6.44 -13.47
CA ILE A 434 10.87 -6.85 -12.07
C ILE A 434 9.91 -6.11 -11.12
N SER A 435 9.71 -4.80 -11.35
CA SER A 435 8.79 -4.01 -10.53
C SER A 435 7.33 -4.48 -10.67
N ASP A 436 6.91 -4.89 -11.85
CA ASP A 436 5.57 -5.44 -12.08
C ASP A 436 5.40 -6.80 -11.38
N GLN A 437 6.41 -7.67 -11.41
CA GLN A 437 6.42 -8.94 -10.67
C GLN A 437 6.34 -8.74 -9.15
N ILE A 438 7.11 -7.77 -8.61
CA ILE A 438 7.02 -7.41 -7.18
C ILE A 438 5.61 -6.95 -6.81
N LYS A 439 4.98 -6.13 -7.67
CA LYS A 439 3.61 -5.64 -7.46
C LYS A 439 2.59 -6.78 -7.52
N GLU A 440 2.77 -7.74 -8.41
CA GLU A 440 1.94 -8.95 -8.50
C GLU A 440 2.03 -9.79 -7.23
N ILE A 441 3.25 -10.08 -6.76
CA ILE A 441 3.47 -10.81 -5.49
C ILE A 441 2.86 -10.06 -4.30
N GLN A 442 3.00 -8.72 -4.25
CA GLN A 442 2.38 -7.91 -3.21
C GLN A 442 0.84 -8.04 -3.23
N ASN A 443 0.24 -8.07 -4.42
CA ASN A 443 -1.20 -8.28 -4.58
C ASN A 443 -1.62 -9.68 -4.15
N GLU A 444 -0.85 -10.71 -4.46
CA GLU A 444 -1.09 -12.07 -4.00
C GLU A 444 -1.02 -12.18 -2.47
N LEU A 445 0.02 -11.62 -1.85
CA LEU A 445 0.17 -11.56 -0.39
C LEU A 445 -1.04 -10.89 0.29
N ASN A 446 -1.54 -9.79 -0.28
CA ASN A 446 -2.71 -9.09 0.25
C ASN A 446 -4.02 -9.90 0.10
N LYS A 447 -4.11 -10.75 -0.93
CA LYS A 447 -5.28 -11.61 -1.19
C LYS A 447 -5.21 -12.94 -0.44
N LEU A 448 -4.02 -13.37 -0.03
CA LEU A 448 -3.75 -14.66 0.60
C LEU A 448 -4.65 -14.96 1.81
N PRO A 449 -4.89 -14.03 2.78
CA PRO A 449 -5.79 -14.30 3.89
C PRO A 449 -7.23 -14.64 3.45
N LYS A 450 -7.74 -13.96 2.42
CA LYS A 450 -9.09 -14.25 1.88
C LYS A 450 -9.12 -15.58 1.13
N HIS A 451 -8.05 -15.91 0.42
CA HIS A 451 -7.93 -17.18 -0.29
C HIS A 451 -7.91 -18.37 0.70
N VAL A 452 -7.15 -18.26 1.80
CA VAL A 452 -7.13 -19.27 2.88
C VAL A 452 -8.52 -19.47 3.47
N LEU A 453 -9.23 -18.40 3.85
CA LEU A 453 -10.60 -18.51 4.36
C LEU A 453 -11.59 -19.09 3.33
N SER A 454 -11.40 -18.79 2.04
CA SER A 454 -12.27 -19.34 0.99
C SER A 454 -12.09 -20.85 0.82
N LYS A 455 -10.87 -21.37 1.04
CA LYS A 455 -10.57 -22.81 0.97
C LYS A 455 -10.86 -23.56 2.27
N ALA A 456 -11.05 -22.84 3.38
CA ALA A 456 -11.43 -23.42 4.65
C ALA A 456 -12.71 -24.26 4.53
N LYS A 457 -12.67 -25.47 5.06
CA LYS A 457 -13.82 -26.36 5.19
C LYS A 457 -14.38 -26.36 6.60
N VAL A 458 -13.53 -26.18 7.61
CA VAL A 458 -13.95 -25.96 9.00
C VAL A 458 -13.39 -24.64 9.49
N ILE A 459 -14.24 -23.79 10.07
CA ILE A 459 -13.80 -22.61 10.81
C ILE A 459 -14.27 -22.77 12.27
N CYS A 460 -13.31 -22.79 13.19
CA CYS A 460 -13.52 -22.79 14.63
C CYS A 460 -13.24 -21.39 15.16
N THR A 461 -14.23 -20.74 15.80
CA THR A 461 -14.08 -19.37 16.29
C THR A 461 -15.03 -19.07 17.44
N THR A 462 -14.83 -17.98 18.18
CA THR A 462 -15.81 -17.57 19.21
C THR A 462 -17.04 -16.94 18.57
N LEU A 463 -18.17 -16.99 19.27
CA LEU A 463 -19.39 -16.31 18.83
C LEU A 463 -19.16 -14.81 18.64
N THR A 464 -18.45 -14.17 19.57
CA THR A 464 -18.07 -12.76 19.50
C THR A 464 -17.24 -12.49 18.25
N LYS A 465 -16.18 -13.25 18.00
CA LYS A 465 -15.32 -13.05 16.83
C LYS A 465 -16.07 -13.30 15.53
N ASN A 466 -16.91 -14.33 15.46
CA ASN A 466 -17.78 -14.56 14.31
C ASN A 466 -18.68 -13.36 14.03
N PHE A 467 -19.29 -12.82 15.08
CA PHE A 467 -20.25 -11.72 14.96
C PHE A 467 -19.59 -10.40 14.55
N LEU A 468 -18.37 -10.15 15.03
CA LEU A 468 -17.58 -8.95 14.74
C LEU A 468 -16.79 -9.03 13.43
N SER A 469 -16.42 -10.23 13.01
CA SER A 469 -15.57 -10.43 11.84
C SER A 469 -16.37 -10.29 10.54
N THR A 470 -16.13 -9.19 9.83
CA THR A 470 -16.57 -9.01 8.43
C THR A 470 -15.96 -10.05 7.48
N ARG A 471 -14.96 -10.81 7.94
CA ARG A 471 -14.28 -11.84 7.16
C ARG A 471 -15.07 -13.14 7.12
N ILE A 472 -15.88 -13.46 8.13
CA ILE A 472 -16.66 -14.70 8.18
C ILE A 472 -18.04 -14.52 7.57
N SER A 473 -18.66 -13.35 7.80
CA SER A 473 -20.04 -13.05 7.38
C SER A 473 -20.32 -13.07 5.87
N ARG A 474 -19.30 -13.33 5.04
CA ARG A 474 -19.39 -13.40 3.57
C ARG A 474 -19.36 -14.82 3.01
N TYR A 475 -19.07 -15.82 3.85
CA TYR A 475 -19.01 -17.21 3.43
C TYR A 475 -20.30 -17.91 3.86
N SER A 476 -20.92 -18.63 2.92
CA SER A 476 -21.97 -19.59 3.26
C SER A 476 -21.30 -20.79 3.92
N PHE A 477 -21.81 -21.18 5.08
CA PHE A 477 -21.44 -22.41 5.77
C PHE A 477 -22.59 -23.40 5.64
#